data_AF-A0A067CG50-F1
#
_entry.id   AF-A0A067CG50-F1
#
_cell.length_a   1.000
_cell.length_b   1.000
_cell.length_c   1.000
_cell.angle_alpha   90.00
_cell.angle_beta   90.00
_cell.angle_gamma   90.00
#
_symmetry.space_group_name_H-M   'P 1'
#
loop_
_entity.id
_entity.type
_entity.pdbx_description
1 polymer ?
#
loop_
_entity_poly.entity_id
_entity_poly.type
_entity_poly.pdbx_seq_one_letter_code
_entity_poly.pdbx_strand_id
1 'polypeptide(L)'
;MFRAKVAASPTLGILKLATRRRYTLRHDPCLFVTSLFISVSMIIMPLEAYVSEMLPWTSLAPFNPPFATFAEFNATTLATRNSYVLRRLVCPLNDSSMTDGSTQCLASFLVGLPGVLFYGPAMNDLLSTFAASGDATTSGTCLTVTFLSLPIANECLWLQRGNDLAMTNQSEDFTLTFALTQYPYPWLLWLKFVTRVVSTSKPRHGALTNFTKYASFHDAISGTSYGGLMYALFDWNPRYKAAPTMNLRGADCFLLCYCNDHLASRIRLSLLHALDCNLSDPQLAIRINPRPSLYPANALEITRLASEKGSLDEALQIVLSLPRKPSLWCI
;
A
#
# COMPACT_ATOMS: atom_id res chain seq x y z
N MET A 1 50.83 0.00 9.30
CA MET A 1 49.46 -0.51 9.58
C MET A 1 48.78 0.48 10.53
N PHE A 2 48.21 1.56 9.99
CA PHE A 2 47.61 2.63 10.80
C PHE A 2 46.18 2.27 11.16
N ARG A 3 45.96 1.88 12.42
CA ARG A 3 44.64 1.59 12.99
C ARG A 3 44.01 2.92 13.43
N ALA A 4 43.40 3.63 12.50
CA ALA A 4 42.64 4.84 12.81
C ALA A 4 41.33 4.43 13.52
N LYS A 5 41.29 4.59 14.84
CA LYS A 5 40.06 4.48 15.64
C LYS A 5 39.26 5.75 15.38
N VAL A 6 38.43 5.75 14.34
CA VAL A 6 37.61 6.92 14.00
C VAL A 6 36.46 7.00 15.00
N ALA A 7 36.49 8.04 15.82
CA ALA A 7 35.49 8.34 16.83
C ALA A 7 34.11 8.55 16.17
N ALA A 8 33.06 8.05 16.83
CA ALA A 8 31.70 8.46 16.55
C ALA A 8 31.61 10.00 16.54
N SER A 9 30.81 10.55 15.62
CA SER A 9 30.64 12.00 15.48
C SER A 9 30.54 12.68 16.85
N PRO A 10 31.44 13.62 17.19
CA PRO A 10 31.59 14.16 18.55
C PRO A 10 30.30 14.80 19.10
N THR A 11 29.37 15.17 18.22
CA THR A 11 28.06 15.74 18.56
C THR A 11 27.07 14.76 19.20
N LEU A 12 27.12 13.47 18.84
CA LEU A 12 26.21 12.45 19.38
C LEU A 12 26.56 12.08 20.83
N GLY A 13 27.86 12.10 21.17
CA GLY A 13 28.34 11.86 22.53
C GLY A 13 27.93 12.95 23.52
N ILE A 14 27.89 14.20 23.04
CA ILE A 14 27.54 15.39 23.85
C ILE A 14 26.08 15.33 24.32
N LEU A 15 25.14 14.95 23.45
CA LEU A 15 23.73 14.80 23.81
C LEU A 15 23.51 13.66 24.81
N LYS A 16 24.19 12.51 24.63
CA LYS A 16 24.08 11.36 25.54
C LYS A 16 24.56 11.66 26.96
N LEU A 17 25.54 12.56 27.12
CA LEU A 17 26.04 12.99 28.43
C LEU A 17 25.11 13.99 29.14
N ALA A 18 24.25 14.72 28.39
CA ALA A 18 23.38 15.75 28.93
C ALA A 18 22.01 15.26 29.45
N THR A 19 21.66 13.97 29.30
CA THR A 19 20.28 13.48 29.48
C THR A 19 20.04 12.69 30.77
N ARG A 20 19.47 13.36 31.78
CA ARG A 20 18.46 12.73 32.67
C ARG A 20 17.49 13.74 33.27
N ARG A 21 16.84 14.58 32.45
CA ARG A 21 15.65 15.33 32.91
C ARG A 21 14.44 14.40 32.85
N ARG A 22 13.79 14.19 34.00
CA ARG A 22 12.50 13.49 34.09
C ARG A 22 11.40 14.49 33.73
N TYR A 23 10.65 14.19 32.67
CA TYR A 23 9.47 14.96 32.30
C TYR A 23 8.23 14.25 32.87
N THR A 24 7.36 15.01 33.53
CA THR A 24 6.07 14.50 34.00
C THR A 24 5.10 14.55 32.83
N LEU A 25 4.84 13.40 32.20
CA LEU A 25 3.90 13.30 31.09
C LEU A 25 2.47 13.30 31.63
N ARG A 26 1.66 14.32 31.29
CA ARG A 26 0.21 14.32 31.55
C ARG A 26 -0.49 13.76 30.31
N HIS A 27 -1.24 12.68 30.47
CA HIS A 27 -2.05 12.12 29.41
C HIS A 27 -3.34 12.95 29.24
N ASP A 28 -3.59 13.42 28.02
CA ASP A 28 -4.86 14.06 27.67
C ASP A 28 -5.91 12.97 27.42
N PRO A 29 -7.04 12.96 28.16
CA PRO A 29 -8.10 11.97 27.97
C PRO A 29 -8.68 11.98 26.55
N CYS A 30 -8.74 13.14 25.87
CA CYS A 30 -9.24 13.22 24.50
C CYS A 30 -8.33 12.48 23.52
N LEU A 31 -7.00 12.62 23.67
CA LEU A 31 -6.02 11.90 22.84
C LEU A 31 -6.02 10.39 23.11
N PHE A 32 -6.31 9.99 24.35
CA PHE A 32 -6.47 8.58 24.69
C PHE A 32 -7.70 7.98 24.01
N VAL A 33 -8.84 8.69 24.07
CA VAL A 33 -10.09 8.25 23.42
C VAL A 33 -9.92 8.15 21.90
N THR A 34 -9.32 9.14 21.25
CA THR A 34 -9.09 9.08 19.79
C THR A 34 -8.14 7.94 19.41
N SER A 35 -7.08 7.71 20.18
CA SER A 35 -6.17 6.57 19.98
C SER A 35 -6.89 5.22 20.13
N LEU A 36 -7.82 5.11 21.10
CA LEU A 36 -8.64 3.92 21.28
C LEU A 36 -9.55 3.69 20.07
N PHE A 37 -10.24 4.72 19.57
CA PHE A 37 -11.10 4.62 18.38
C PHE A 37 -10.32 4.18 17.13
N ILE A 38 -9.15 4.76 16.88
CA ILE A 38 -8.29 4.37 15.75
C ILE A 38 -7.83 2.91 15.89
N SER A 39 -7.45 2.51 17.10
CA SER A 39 -7.02 1.13 17.38
C SER A 39 -8.13 0.12 17.16
N VAL A 40 -9.35 0.43 17.61
CA VAL A 40 -10.54 -0.40 17.38
C VAL A 40 -10.86 -0.49 15.88
N SER A 41 -10.82 0.64 15.16
CA SER A 41 -11.05 0.68 13.71
C SER A 41 -10.06 -0.19 12.93
N MET A 42 -8.77 -0.17 13.32
CA MET A 42 -7.75 -1.05 12.73
C MET A 42 -7.97 -2.53 13.01
N ILE A 43 -8.56 -2.88 14.16
CA ILE A 43 -8.89 -4.28 14.50
C ILE A 43 -10.13 -4.73 13.72
N ILE A 44 -11.06 -3.82 13.41
CA ILE A 44 -12.31 -4.14 12.71
C ILE A 44 -12.14 -4.20 11.19
N MET A 45 -11.19 -3.46 10.60
CA MET A 45 -10.96 -3.42 9.13
C MET A 45 -10.96 -4.79 8.43
N PRO A 46 -10.28 -5.85 8.93
CA PRO A 46 -10.31 -7.16 8.28
C PRO A 46 -11.71 -7.81 8.25
N LEU A 47 -12.58 -7.45 9.19
CA LEU A 47 -13.95 -7.94 9.30
C LEU A 47 -14.94 -7.14 8.46
N GLU A 48 -14.65 -5.87 8.15
CA GLU A 48 -15.48 -5.05 7.25
C GLU A 48 -15.63 -5.66 5.86
N ALA A 49 -14.66 -6.47 5.42
CA ALA A 49 -14.75 -7.20 4.16
C ALA A 49 -15.96 -8.17 4.10
N TYR A 50 -16.53 -8.59 5.23
CA TYR A 50 -17.76 -9.42 5.28
C TYR A 50 -19.05 -8.62 5.04
N VAL A 51 -18.98 -7.30 4.90
CA VAL A 51 -20.10 -6.51 4.36
C VAL A 51 -20.34 -6.86 2.89
N SER A 52 -19.27 -7.16 2.15
CA SER A 52 -19.31 -7.52 0.73
C SER A 52 -19.07 -9.01 0.44
N GLU A 53 -18.68 -9.80 1.44
CA GLU A 53 -18.32 -11.22 1.27
C GLU A 53 -19.23 -12.15 2.05
N MET A 54 -19.43 -13.37 1.53
CA MET A 54 -20.24 -14.40 2.19
C MET A 54 -19.52 -14.94 3.43
N LEU A 55 -20.29 -15.17 4.50
CA LEU A 55 -19.80 -15.81 5.71
C LEU A 55 -19.63 -17.33 5.49
N PRO A 56 -18.68 -18.00 6.17
CA PRO A 56 -18.40 -19.42 5.94
C PRO A 56 -19.60 -20.36 6.14
N TRP A 57 -20.53 -20.02 7.03
CA TRP A 57 -21.75 -20.80 7.29
C TRP A 57 -22.91 -20.45 6.35
N THR A 58 -22.76 -19.45 5.49
CA THR A 58 -23.74 -19.08 4.46
C THR A 58 -23.40 -19.66 3.09
N SER A 59 -22.23 -20.29 2.94
CA SER A 59 -21.87 -20.92 1.68
C SER A 59 -22.65 -22.21 1.45
N LEU A 60 -23.35 -22.28 0.33
CA LEU A 60 -23.86 -23.53 -0.21
C LEU A 60 -22.69 -24.40 -0.70
N ALA A 61 -22.84 -25.72 -0.64
CA ALA A 61 -21.82 -26.65 -1.12
C ALA A 61 -21.44 -26.36 -2.59
N PRO A 62 -20.15 -26.56 -2.97
CA PRO A 62 -19.71 -26.32 -4.33
C PRO A 62 -20.39 -27.29 -5.30
N PHE A 63 -21.47 -26.81 -5.94
CA PHE A 63 -22.06 -27.45 -7.11
C PHE A 63 -21.14 -27.16 -8.31
N ASN A 64 -20.37 -28.16 -8.72
CA ASN A 64 -19.54 -28.16 -9.92
C ASN A 64 -20.07 -29.23 -10.88
N PRO A 65 -21.23 -29.02 -11.52
CA PRO A 65 -21.64 -29.93 -12.58
C PRO A 65 -20.75 -29.66 -13.80
N PRO A 66 -20.30 -30.69 -14.52
CA PRO A 66 -19.84 -30.51 -15.87
C PRO A 66 -21.08 -30.14 -16.69
N PHE A 67 -21.33 -28.85 -16.90
CA PHE A 67 -22.39 -28.44 -17.82
C PHE A 67 -22.00 -28.95 -19.21
N ALA A 68 -22.79 -29.86 -19.78
CA ALA A 68 -22.50 -30.41 -21.10
C ALA A 68 -22.78 -29.36 -22.20
N THR A 69 -23.66 -28.40 -21.91
CA THR A 69 -24.02 -27.33 -22.83
C THR A 69 -24.22 -25.99 -22.13
N PHE A 70 -24.07 -24.91 -22.89
CA PHE A 70 -24.35 -23.54 -22.44
C PHE A 70 -25.82 -23.34 -22.02
N ALA A 71 -26.77 -24.02 -22.67
CA ALA A 71 -28.18 -23.96 -22.34
C ALA A 71 -28.49 -24.49 -20.93
N GLU A 72 -27.84 -25.59 -20.53
CA GLU A 72 -27.95 -26.14 -19.18
C GLU A 72 -27.37 -25.20 -18.13
N PHE A 73 -26.23 -24.55 -18.41
CA PHE A 73 -25.65 -23.54 -17.53
C PHE A 73 -26.60 -22.36 -17.34
N ASN A 74 -27.14 -21.81 -18.43
CA ASN A 74 -28.06 -20.67 -18.43
C ASN A 74 -29.28 -20.96 -17.55
N ALA A 75 -29.99 -22.07 -17.81
CA ALA A 75 -31.21 -22.42 -17.08
C ALA A 75 -30.98 -22.67 -15.58
N THR A 76 -29.87 -23.31 -15.22
CA THR A 76 -29.61 -23.71 -13.83
C THR A 76 -28.94 -22.62 -13.01
N THR A 77 -27.98 -21.88 -13.58
CA THR A 77 -27.13 -20.96 -12.83
C THR A 77 -27.82 -19.60 -12.61
N LEU A 78 -28.57 -19.11 -13.60
CA LEU A 78 -29.36 -17.87 -13.44
C LEU A 78 -30.54 -18.06 -12.48
N ALA A 79 -31.15 -19.25 -12.45
CA ALA A 79 -32.28 -19.54 -11.57
C ALA A 79 -31.87 -19.80 -10.11
N THR A 80 -30.67 -20.34 -9.88
CA THR A 80 -30.31 -20.90 -8.56
C THR A 80 -29.26 -20.09 -7.79
N ARG A 81 -28.47 -19.24 -8.46
CA ARG A 81 -27.39 -18.47 -7.82
C ARG A 81 -27.50 -16.98 -8.12
N ASN A 82 -27.16 -16.17 -7.12
CA ASN A 82 -26.80 -14.75 -7.25
C ASN A 82 -25.49 -14.61 -8.05
N SER A 83 -25.50 -15.08 -9.28
CA SER A 83 -24.41 -14.88 -10.22
C SER A 83 -24.26 -13.38 -10.48
N TYR A 84 -23.02 -12.92 -10.56
CA TYR A 84 -22.76 -11.55 -10.96
C TYR A 84 -23.00 -11.47 -12.46
N VAL A 85 -24.21 -11.05 -12.83
CA VAL A 85 -24.63 -10.91 -14.23
C VAL A 85 -24.49 -9.45 -14.63
N LEU A 86 -23.62 -9.19 -15.58
CA LEU A 86 -23.47 -7.89 -16.21
C LEU A 86 -24.02 -7.97 -17.63
N ARG A 87 -24.92 -7.06 -17.97
CA ARG A 87 -25.53 -6.98 -19.29
C ARG A 87 -25.19 -5.64 -19.92
N ARG A 88 -24.89 -5.65 -21.22
CA ARG A 88 -24.60 -4.44 -21.99
C ARG A 88 -25.12 -4.60 -23.41
N LEU A 89 -25.66 -3.51 -23.97
CA LEU A 89 -26.00 -3.44 -25.39
C LEU A 89 -24.73 -3.25 -26.21
N VAL A 90 -24.61 -4.07 -27.25
CA VAL A 90 -23.50 -4.06 -28.22
C VAL A 90 -24.08 -4.09 -29.63
N CYS A 91 -23.43 -3.37 -30.52
CA CYS A 91 -23.75 -3.33 -31.95
C CYS A 91 -22.51 -3.83 -32.71
N PRO A 92 -22.69 -4.62 -33.78
CA PRO A 92 -21.55 -5.05 -34.58
C PRO A 92 -20.95 -3.86 -35.35
N LEU A 93 -19.64 -3.91 -35.56
CA LEU A 93 -18.90 -2.89 -36.33
C LEU A 93 -18.98 -3.17 -37.84
N ASN A 94 -19.33 -4.41 -38.23
CA ASN A 94 -19.37 -4.90 -39.62
C ASN A 94 -18.04 -4.67 -40.36
N ASP A 95 -16.92 -4.73 -39.63
CA ASP A 95 -15.59 -4.58 -40.19
C ASP A 95 -14.91 -5.94 -40.33
N SER A 96 -14.84 -6.42 -41.58
CA SER A 96 -14.20 -7.69 -41.93
C SER A 96 -12.72 -7.77 -41.56
N SER A 97 -12.04 -6.65 -41.23
CA SER A 97 -10.65 -6.68 -40.75
C SER A 97 -10.50 -7.18 -39.31
N MET A 98 -11.62 -7.45 -38.61
CA MET A 98 -11.64 -7.85 -37.19
C MET A 98 -11.62 -9.37 -36.93
N THR A 99 -11.61 -10.21 -37.97
CA THR A 99 -11.88 -11.66 -37.87
C THR A 99 -10.80 -12.52 -37.21
N ASP A 100 -9.68 -11.98 -36.73
CA ASP A 100 -8.55 -12.83 -36.33
C ASP A 100 -7.76 -12.26 -35.14
N GLY A 101 -8.26 -12.46 -33.92
CA GLY A 101 -7.55 -12.20 -32.64
C GLY A 101 -6.81 -10.86 -32.55
N SER A 102 -7.21 -9.89 -33.36
CA SER A 102 -6.32 -8.80 -33.77
C SER A 102 -6.27 -7.76 -32.67
N THR A 103 -5.11 -7.13 -32.50
CA THR A 103 -4.94 -5.98 -31.60
C THR A 103 -5.97 -4.87 -31.88
N GLN A 104 -6.50 -4.81 -33.11
CA GLN A 104 -7.58 -3.92 -33.52
C GLN A 104 -8.93 -4.24 -32.86
N CYS A 105 -9.34 -5.51 -32.79
CA CYS A 105 -10.58 -5.87 -32.09
C CYS A 105 -10.46 -5.58 -30.58
N LEU A 106 -9.31 -5.92 -29.99
CA LEU A 106 -9.02 -5.61 -28.59
C LEU A 106 -9.13 -4.12 -28.28
N ALA A 107 -8.56 -3.26 -29.14
CA ALA A 107 -8.55 -1.81 -28.92
C ALA A 107 -9.89 -1.11 -29.24
N SER A 108 -10.64 -1.62 -30.22
CA SER A 108 -11.78 -0.89 -30.80
C SER A 108 -13.13 -1.40 -30.31
N PHE A 109 -13.25 -2.69 -30.02
CA PHE A 109 -14.54 -3.32 -29.66
C PHE A 109 -14.56 -3.83 -28.21
N LEU A 110 -13.48 -4.48 -27.76
CA LEU A 110 -13.45 -5.12 -26.44
C LEU A 110 -13.27 -4.11 -25.29
N VAL A 111 -12.61 -2.97 -25.54
CA VAL A 111 -12.41 -1.94 -24.51
C VAL A 111 -13.74 -1.44 -23.96
N GLY A 112 -13.90 -1.55 -22.64
CA GLY A 112 -15.09 -1.09 -21.91
C GLY A 112 -16.20 -2.13 -21.80
N LEU A 113 -16.07 -3.30 -22.43
CA LEU A 113 -17.02 -4.39 -22.19
C LEU A 113 -16.94 -4.89 -20.73
N PRO A 114 -18.08 -5.29 -20.13
CA PRO A 114 -18.11 -5.73 -18.75
C PRO A 114 -17.29 -7.01 -18.56
N GLY A 115 -16.34 -6.99 -17.63
CA GLY A 115 -15.51 -8.16 -17.34
C GLY A 115 -14.41 -8.44 -18.37
N VAL A 116 -14.10 -7.51 -19.27
CA VAL A 116 -13.07 -7.70 -20.34
C VAL A 116 -11.71 -8.18 -19.81
N LEU A 117 -11.34 -7.80 -18.57
CA LEU A 117 -10.11 -8.24 -17.91
C LEU A 117 -10.03 -9.78 -17.77
N PHE A 118 -11.17 -10.46 -17.73
CA PHE A 118 -11.28 -11.89 -17.49
C PHE A 118 -11.54 -12.69 -18.77
N TYR A 119 -11.62 -12.04 -19.94
CA TYR A 119 -11.94 -12.74 -21.17
C TYR A 119 -10.78 -13.64 -21.62
N GLY A 120 -11.08 -14.93 -21.75
CA GLY A 120 -10.16 -15.90 -22.35
C GLY A 120 -10.12 -15.81 -23.88
N PRO A 121 -9.16 -16.50 -24.53
CA PRO A 121 -9.02 -16.51 -25.99
C PRO A 121 -10.31 -16.84 -26.74
N ALA A 122 -11.07 -17.85 -26.28
CA ALA A 122 -12.32 -18.26 -26.90
C ALA A 122 -13.44 -17.19 -26.80
N MET A 123 -13.48 -16.41 -25.71
CA MET A 123 -14.42 -15.30 -25.56
C MET A 123 -14.06 -14.15 -26.49
N ASN A 124 -12.77 -13.83 -26.57
CA ASN A 124 -12.27 -12.78 -27.46
C ASN A 124 -12.52 -13.13 -28.93
N ASP A 125 -12.31 -14.39 -29.32
CA ASP A 125 -12.55 -14.88 -30.68
C ASP A 125 -14.03 -14.81 -31.09
N LEU A 126 -14.92 -15.24 -30.19
CA LEU A 126 -16.37 -15.14 -30.38
C LEU A 126 -16.82 -13.68 -30.57
N LEU A 127 -16.32 -12.77 -29.74
CA LEU A 127 -16.66 -11.34 -29.82
C LEU A 127 -16.04 -10.65 -31.04
N SER A 128 -14.85 -11.07 -31.46
CA SER A 128 -14.19 -10.54 -32.65
C SER A 128 -14.92 -10.98 -33.93
N THR A 129 -15.33 -12.24 -33.98
CA THR A 129 -16.16 -12.79 -35.06
C THR A 129 -17.49 -12.05 -35.14
N PHE A 130 -18.15 -11.83 -33.99
CA PHE A 130 -19.37 -11.04 -33.91
C PHE A 130 -19.19 -9.60 -34.40
N ALA A 131 -18.10 -8.93 -33.98
CA ALA A 131 -17.81 -7.56 -34.41
C ALA A 131 -17.62 -7.45 -35.92
N ALA A 132 -17.05 -8.49 -36.55
CA ALA A 132 -16.78 -8.53 -37.98
C ALA A 132 -18.02 -8.87 -38.84
N SER A 133 -18.83 -9.84 -38.44
CA SER A 133 -19.93 -10.38 -39.28
C SER A 133 -21.32 -9.86 -38.89
N GLY A 134 -21.49 -9.37 -37.67
CA GLY A 134 -22.81 -9.07 -37.11
C GLY A 134 -23.72 -10.29 -36.93
N ASP A 135 -23.20 -11.49 -37.17
CA ASP A 135 -23.96 -12.73 -37.13
C ASP A 135 -23.68 -13.46 -35.80
N ALA A 136 -24.50 -13.16 -34.80
CA ALA A 136 -24.54 -13.89 -33.54
C ALA A 136 -25.81 -14.74 -33.47
N THR A 137 -25.79 -15.91 -34.09
CA THR A 137 -26.73 -17.00 -33.77
C THR A 137 -26.45 -17.45 -32.33
N THR A 138 -27.22 -16.96 -31.35
CA THR A 138 -27.19 -17.30 -29.90
C THR A 138 -25.96 -18.12 -29.48
N SER A 139 -24.79 -17.50 -29.54
CA SER A 139 -23.51 -18.15 -29.31
C SER A 139 -22.96 -17.66 -27.99
N GLY A 140 -22.56 -18.63 -27.17
CA GLY A 140 -22.00 -18.39 -25.86
C GLY A 140 -20.84 -19.33 -25.61
N THR A 141 -19.90 -18.88 -24.79
CA THR A 141 -18.75 -19.67 -24.38
C THR A 141 -18.49 -19.49 -22.89
N CYS A 142 -17.91 -20.52 -22.28
CA CYS A 142 -17.61 -20.56 -20.86
C CYS A 142 -16.17 -21.00 -20.64
N LEU A 143 -15.53 -20.44 -19.62
CA LEU A 143 -14.22 -20.85 -19.16
C LEU A 143 -14.26 -21.14 -17.66
N THR A 144 -13.42 -22.09 -17.25
CA THR A 144 -13.22 -22.41 -15.84
C THR A 144 -11.94 -21.74 -15.37
N VAL A 145 -12.08 -20.81 -14.44
CA VAL A 145 -10.92 -20.14 -13.82
C VAL A 145 -10.35 -21.07 -12.77
N THR A 146 -9.06 -21.39 -12.90
CA THR A 146 -8.33 -22.21 -11.91
C THR A 146 -7.25 -21.38 -11.22
N PHE A 147 -7.08 -21.59 -9.92
CA PHE A 147 -5.98 -21.03 -9.14
C PHE A 147 -5.25 -22.18 -8.47
N LEU A 148 -3.96 -22.36 -8.77
CA LEU A 148 -3.17 -23.52 -8.32
C LEU A 148 -3.88 -24.86 -8.61
N SER A 149 -4.41 -25.00 -9.83
CA SER A 149 -5.18 -26.17 -10.30
C SER A 149 -6.51 -26.41 -9.59
N LEU A 150 -6.92 -25.55 -8.66
CA LEU A 150 -8.24 -25.59 -8.04
C LEU A 150 -9.20 -24.70 -8.84
N PRO A 151 -10.33 -25.21 -9.37
CA PRO A 151 -11.30 -24.39 -10.08
C PRO A 151 -12.00 -23.45 -9.11
N ILE A 152 -11.83 -22.14 -9.26
CA ILE A 152 -12.37 -21.13 -8.32
C ILE A 152 -13.62 -20.42 -8.83
N ALA A 153 -13.84 -20.40 -10.14
CA ALA A 153 -15.02 -19.80 -10.75
C ALA A 153 -15.28 -20.36 -12.16
N ASN A 154 -16.53 -20.23 -12.60
CA ASN A 154 -16.89 -20.30 -14.00
C ASN A 154 -17.28 -18.91 -14.47
N GLU A 155 -16.77 -18.55 -15.65
CA GLU A 155 -17.10 -17.32 -16.34
C GLU A 155 -17.72 -17.70 -17.67
N CYS A 156 -18.90 -17.16 -17.95
CA CYS A 156 -19.62 -17.41 -19.19
C CYS A 156 -20.00 -16.09 -19.82
N LEU A 157 -19.90 -16.04 -21.15
CA LEU A 157 -20.26 -14.89 -21.94
C LEU A 157 -21.11 -15.35 -23.13
N TRP A 158 -22.20 -14.64 -23.40
CA TRP A 158 -23.04 -14.94 -24.55
C TRP A 158 -23.67 -13.68 -25.13
N LEU A 159 -24.00 -13.79 -26.41
CA LEU A 159 -24.71 -12.77 -27.16
C LEU A 159 -26.14 -13.24 -27.44
N GLN A 160 -27.09 -12.35 -27.17
CA GLN A 160 -28.49 -12.56 -27.48
C GLN A 160 -29.00 -11.42 -28.35
N ARG A 161 -29.71 -11.74 -29.43
CA ARG A 161 -30.33 -10.72 -30.28
C ARG A 161 -31.50 -10.07 -29.53
N GLY A 162 -31.58 -8.74 -29.57
CA GLY A 162 -32.58 -7.95 -28.87
C GLY A 162 -32.04 -7.24 -27.65
N ASN A 163 -32.89 -6.38 -27.08
CA ASN A 163 -32.57 -5.58 -25.91
C ASN A 163 -33.24 -6.18 -24.67
N ASP A 164 -32.53 -7.10 -24.00
CA ASP A 164 -33.00 -7.74 -22.77
C ASP A 164 -33.04 -6.78 -21.58
N LEU A 165 -32.41 -5.60 -21.67
CA LEU A 165 -32.48 -4.56 -20.63
C LEU A 165 -33.82 -3.82 -20.66
N ALA A 166 -34.34 -3.56 -21.87
CA ALA A 166 -35.63 -2.89 -22.07
C ALA A 166 -36.80 -3.87 -22.24
N MET A 167 -36.54 -5.19 -22.25
CA MET A 167 -37.50 -6.25 -22.60
C MET A 167 -38.18 -6.01 -23.97
N THR A 168 -37.44 -5.42 -24.92
CA THR A 168 -37.96 -5.11 -26.25
C THR A 168 -37.28 -5.97 -27.31
N ASN A 169 -38.09 -6.66 -28.11
CA ASN A 169 -37.64 -7.50 -29.22
C ASN A 169 -37.43 -6.71 -30.54
N GLN A 170 -37.41 -5.37 -30.49
CA GLN A 170 -37.21 -4.55 -31.68
C GLN A 170 -35.73 -4.47 -32.04
N SER A 171 -35.46 -4.63 -33.33
CA SER A 171 -34.31 -5.33 -33.89
C SER A 171 -33.24 -4.42 -34.49
N GLU A 172 -32.03 -4.52 -33.95
CA GLU A 172 -30.68 -4.46 -34.56
C GLU A 172 -29.62 -4.59 -33.45
N ASP A 173 -30.02 -4.31 -32.21
CA ASP A 173 -29.17 -4.41 -31.02
C ASP A 173 -28.97 -5.86 -30.55
N PHE A 174 -27.79 -6.12 -29.98
CA PHE A 174 -27.47 -7.36 -29.28
C PHE A 174 -27.22 -7.07 -27.82
N THR A 175 -27.72 -7.93 -26.94
CA THR A 175 -27.36 -7.91 -25.53
C THR A 175 -26.21 -8.87 -25.29
N LEU A 176 -25.07 -8.32 -24.89
CA LEU A 176 -23.96 -9.05 -24.33
C LEU A 176 -24.24 -9.32 -22.85
N THR A 177 -24.22 -10.59 -22.45
CA THR A 177 -24.30 -10.96 -21.04
C THR A 177 -23.02 -11.65 -20.61
N PHE A 178 -22.42 -11.14 -19.55
CA PHE A 178 -21.29 -11.76 -18.84
C PHE A 178 -21.79 -12.24 -17.48
N ALA A 179 -21.58 -13.51 -17.16
CA ALA A 179 -21.95 -14.10 -15.89
C ALA A 179 -20.73 -14.73 -15.22
N LEU A 180 -20.47 -14.34 -13.98
CA LEU A 180 -19.45 -14.92 -13.12
C LEU A 180 -20.10 -15.72 -11.99
N THR A 181 -19.72 -16.98 -11.87
CA THR A 181 -20.13 -17.86 -10.77
C THR A 181 -18.90 -18.33 -10.02
N GLN A 182 -18.71 -17.83 -8.80
CA GLN A 182 -17.62 -18.24 -7.93
C GLN A 182 -17.97 -19.55 -7.20
N TYR A 183 -16.98 -20.39 -6.96
CA TYR A 183 -17.11 -21.61 -6.17
C TYR A 183 -16.76 -21.32 -4.70
N PRO A 184 -17.75 -21.29 -3.80
CA PRO A 184 -17.48 -21.07 -2.39
C PRO A 184 -17.01 -22.39 -1.77
N TYR A 185 -15.70 -22.64 -1.78
CA TYR A 185 -15.15 -23.78 -1.03
C TYR A 185 -15.25 -23.51 0.47
N PRO A 186 -16.04 -24.29 1.24
CA PRO A 186 -16.27 -24.00 2.65
C PRO A 186 -14.96 -23.98 3.45
N TRP A 187 -14.03 -24.89 3.15
CA TRP A 187 -12.74 -24.96 3.84
C TRP A 187 -11.87 -23.72 3.59
N LEU A 188 -11.88 -23.15 2.39
CA LEU A 188 -11.16 -21.90 2.08
C LEU A 188 -11.80 -20.70 2.77
N LEU A 189 -13.14 -20.65 2.82
CA LEU A 189 -13.86 -19.61 3.53
C LEU A 189 -13.58 -19.66 5.03
N TRP A 190 -13.57 -20.85 5.62
CA TRP A 190 -13.17 -21.05 7.01
C TRP A 190 -11.71 -20.67 7.26
N LEU A 191 -10.78 -21.08 6.38
CA LEU A 191 -9.37 -20.68 6.48
C LEU A 191 -9.20 -19.16 6.42
N LYS A 192 -9.89 -18.49 5.49
CA LYS A 192 -9.90 -17.02 5.36
C LYS A 192 -10.46 -16.35 6.61
N PHE A 193 -11.57 -16.87 7.14
CA PHE A 193 -12.18 -16.40 8.38
C PHE A 193 -11.25 -16.53 9.58
N VAL A 194 -10.69 -17.72 9.81
CA VAL A 194 -9.75 -17.98 10.91
C VAL A 194 -8.51 -17.08 10.77
N THR A 195 -7.96 -16.92 9.57
CA THR A 195 -6.82 -16.04 9.33
C THR A 195 -7.15 -14.59 9.68
N ARG A 196 -8.32 -14.09 9.29
CA ARG A 196 -8.80 -12.74 9.66
C ARG A 196 -8.96 -12.62 11.18
N VAL A 197 -9.65 -13.56 11.83
CA VAL A 197 -9.82 -13.58 13.29
C VAL A 197 -8.46 -13.60 14.01
N VAL A 198 -7.52 -14.44 13.58
CA VAL A 198 -6.16 -14.51 14.16
C VAL A 198 -5.37 -13.23 13.93
N SER A 199 -5.50 -12.61 12.76
CA SER A 199 -4.85 -11.33 12.46
C SER A 199 -5.40 -10.18 13.32
N THR A 200 -6.68 -10.25 13.68
CA THR A 200 -7.34 -9.29 14.59
C THR A 200 -7.10 -9.60 16.07
N SER A 201 -6.96 -10.88 16.42
CA SER A 201 -6.85 -11.34 17.81
C SER A 201 -5.43 -11.39 18.33
N LYS A 202 -4.40 -11.43 17.46
CA LYS A 202 -3.02 -11.24 17.89
C LYS A 202 -2.92 -9.88 18.57
N PRO A 203 -2.79 -9.83 19.92
CA PRO A 203 -2.56 -8.58 20.60
C PRO A 203 -1.26 -8.04 20.01
N ARG A 204 -1.30 -6.85 19.44
CA ARG A 204 -0.08 -6.09 19.10
C ARG A 204 0.64 -5.66 20.38
N HIS A 205 0.90 -6.58 21.31
CA HIS A 205 1.88 -6.43 22.38
C HIS A 205 3.29 -6.15 21.82
N GLY A 206 3.52 -6.44 20.53
CA GLY A 206 4.77 -6.19 19.81
C GLY A 206 4.84 -4.93 18.94
N ALA A 207 3.73 -4.23 18.65
CA ALA A 207 3.78 -3.12 17.68
C ALA A 207 4.36 -1.82 18.26
N LEU A 208 4.31 -1.64 19.58
CA LEU A 208 5.04 -0.55 20.25
C LEU A 208 6.47 -0.94 20.65
N THR A 209 6.75 -2.22 20.85
CA THR A 209 8.02 -2.68 21.44
C THR A 209 9.03 -3.23 20.43
N ASN A 210 8.62 -3.67 19.23
CA ASN A 210 9.55 -4.23 18.24
C ASN A 210 10.05 -3.22 17.18
N PHE A 211 9.49 -2.01 17.12
CA PHE A 211 10.04 -0.96 16.25
C PHE A 211 11.42 -0.46 16.72
N THR A 212 11.77 -0.69 17.99
CA THR A 212 13.10 -0.40 18.52
C THR A 212 14.11 -1.52 18.24
N LYS A 213 13.67 -2.78 18.09
CA LYS A 213 14.58 -3.92 17.90
C LYS A 213 15.08 -4.10 16.47
N TYR A 214 14.28 -3.74 15.45
CA TYR A 214 14.76 -3.74 14.05
C TYR A 214 15.81 -2.65 13.76
N ALA A 215 15.89 -1.61 14.60
CA ALA A 215 16.92 -0.57 14.49
C ALA A 215 18.29 -1.01 15.05
N SER A 216 18.34 -2.02 15.92
CA SER A 216 19.60 -2.50 16.52
C SER A 216 20.28 -3.65 15.76
N PHE A 217 19.58 -4.33 14.84
CA PHE A 217 20.18 -5.45 14.08
C PHE A 217 21.09 -5.01 12.93
N HIS A 218 21.31 -3.70 12.77
CA HIS A 218 22.03 -3.11 11.63
C HIS A 218 23.38 -2.47 11.98
N ASP A 219 23.80 -2.52 13.25
CA ASP A 219 25.08 -1.95 13.72
C ASP A 219 26.30 -2.87 13.51
N ALA A 220 26.13 -4.01 12.84
CA ALA A 220 27.20 -5.01 12.64
C ALA A 220 27.91 -4.95 11.27
N ILE A 221 27.66 -3.91 10.45
CA ILE A 221 28.31 -3.78 9.14
C ILE A 221 29.41 -2.70 9.21
N SER A 222 30.63 -3.09 8.85
CA SER A 222 31.89 -2.35 8.99
C SER A 222 32.03 -1.08 8.11
N GLY A 223 31.08 -0.15 8.17
CA GLY A 223 31.09 1.13 7.44
C GLY A 223 30.85 2.34 8.35
N THR A 224 31.16 3.54 7.86
CA THR A 224 30.87 4.79 8.60
C THR A 224 29.39 5.14 8.51
N SER A 225 28.73 5.32 9.66
CA SER A 225 27.28 5.63 9.74
C SER A 225 27.06 7.10 10.11
N TYR A 226 26.28 7.81 9.30
CA TYR A 226 25.92 9.22 9.46
C TYR A 226 24.40 9.38 9.62
N GLY A 227 23.98 10.40 10.37
CA GLY A 227 22.57 10.73 10.63
C GLY A 227 22.07 10.30 12.00
N GLY A 228 20.74 10.36 12.20
CA GLY A 228 20.11 10.01 13.48
C GLY A 228 20.17 11.09 14.57
N LEU A 229 20.84 12.22 14.31
CA LEU A 229 20.95 13.34 15.26
C LEU A 229 19.58 13.91 15.64
N MET A 230 18.63 13.94 14.70
CA MET A 230 17.25 14.35 14.95
C MET A 230 16.60 13.52 16.07
N TYR A 231 16.84 12.20 16.10
CA TYR A 231 16.30 11.35 17.17
C TYR A 231 17.05 11.50 18.47
N ALA A 232 18.36 11.71 18.44
CA ALA A 232 19.12 12.05 19.64
C ALA A 232 18.63 13.37 20.25
N LEU A 233 18.25 14.34 19.40
CA LEU A 233 17.63 15.59 19.82
C LEU A 233 16.26 15.36 20.44
N PHE A 234 15.43 14.50 19.85
CA PHE A 234 14.12 14.12 20.40
C PHE A 234 14.22 13.42 21.75
N ASP A 235 15.23 12.57 21.92
CA ASP A 235 15.49 11.85 23.16
C ASP A 235 16.00 12.82 24.26
N TRP A 236 16.74 13.88 23.87
CA TRP A 236 17.18 14.94 24.78
C TRP A 236 16.06 15.90 25.19
N ASN A 237 15.29 16.38 24.23
CA ASN A 237 14.15 17.24 24.47
C ASN A 237 12.99 16.89 23.51
N PRO A 238 11.91 16.25 24.01
CA PRO A 238 10.78 15.86 23.18
C PRO A 238 10.04 17.01 22.50
N ARG A 239 10.22 18.27 22.95
CA ARG A 239 9.61 19.46 22.32
C ARG A 239 10.06 19.72 20.89
N TYR A 240 11.14 19.07 20.45
CA TYR A 240 11.58 19.13 19.05
C TYR A 240 10.77 18.20 18.13
N LYS A 241 9.84 17.39 18.65
CA LYS A 241 8.94 16.59 17.81
C LYS A 241 7.73 17.43 17.39
N ALA A 242 7.53 17.59 16.08
CA ALA A 242 6.33 18.25 15.55
C ALA A 242 5.04 17.47 15.89
N ALA A 243 5.11 16.13 15.91
CA ALA A 243 4.01 15.25 16.29
C ALA A 243 4.41 14.35 17.48
N PRO A 244 4.15 14.76 18.75
CA PRO A 244 4.62 14.04 19.93
C PRO A 244 4.06 12.61 20.07
N THR A 245 2.87 12.38 19.52
CA THR A 245 2.13 11.10 19.58
C THR A 245 2.53 10.12 18.48
N MET A 246 3.28 10.56 17.47
CA MET A 246 3.67 9.73 16.33
C MET A 246 5.18 9.50 16.28
N ASN A 247 5.58 8.28 15.93
CA ASN A 247 6.98 7.96 15.71
C ASN A 247 7.25 7.80 14.22
N LEU A 248 7.81 8.84 13.60
CA LEU A 248 8.13 8.85 12.17
C LEU A 248 9.44 8.13 11.82
N ARG A 249 10.06 7.38 12.76
CA ARG A 249 11.25 6.54 12.48
C ARG A 249 11.02 5.54 11.34
N GLY A 250 9.78 5.10 11.13
CA GLY A 250 9.43 4.20 10.03
C GLY A 250 9.43 4.84 8.64
N ALA A 251 9.37 6.18 8.57
CA ALA A 251 9.40 6.93 7.31
C ALA A 251 10.81 7.34 6.89
N ASP A 252 11.83 6.93 7.63
CA ASP A 252 13.22 7.27 7.30
C ASP A 252 13.72 6.48 6.08
N CYS A 253 14.53 7.16 5.28
CA CYS A 253 15.25 6.55 4.17
C CYS A 253 16.71 6.34 4.54
N PHE A 254 17.33 5.27 4.05
CA PHE A 254 18.75 5.02 4.22
C PHE A 254 19.45 5.04 2.86
N LEU A 255 20.43 5.92 2.70
CA LEU A 255 21.35 5.90 1.57
C LEU A 255 22.55 5.02 1.91
N LEU A 256 22.80 4.05 1.04
CA LEU A 256 23.95 3.15 1.13
C LEU A 256 24.95 3.57 0.05
N CYS A 257 26.15 3.99 0.47
CA CYS A 257 27.19 4.46 -0.42
C CYS A 257 28.26 3.37 -0.56
N TYR A 258 28.40 2.83 -1.77
CA TYR A 258 29.38 1.80 -2.11
C TYR A 258 30.60 2.42 -2.81
N CYS A 259 31.79 1.89 -2.52
CA CYS A 259 33.03 2.21 -3.20
C CYS A 259 33.78 0.89 -3.46
N ASN A 260 34.10 0.61 -4.73
CA ASN A 260 34.71 -0.66 -5.15
C ASN A 260 33.96 -1.90 -4.61
N ASP A 261 32.63 -1.92 -4.76
CA ASP A 261 31.73 -2.97 -4.27
C ASP A 261 31.74 -3.22 -2.75
N HIS A 262 32.43 -2.37 -1.99
CA HIS A 262 32.39 -2.36 -0.54
C HIS A 262 31.52 -1.21 -0.02
N LEU A 263 30.65 -1.50 0.96
CA LEU A 263 29.85 -0.47 1.62
C LEU A 263 30.78 0.49 2.40
N ALA A 264 30.97 1.70 1.89
CA ALA A 264 31.86 2.70 2.46
C ALA A 264 31.16 3.53 3.56
N SER A 265 29.91 3.90 3.32
CA SER A 265 29.12 4.67 4.29
C SER A 265 27.62 4.43 4.18
N ARG A 266 26.92 4.71 5.28
CA ARG A 266 25.46 4.69 5.38
C ARG A 266 24.98 6.03 5.92
N ILE A 267 23.98 6.62 5.28
CA ILE A 267 23.41 7.91 5.69
C ILE A 267 21.92 7.70 5.98
N ARG A 268 21.47 8.04 7.19
CA ARG A 268 20.04 8.06 7.54
C ARG A 268 19.45 9.42 7.25
N LEU A 269 18.46 9.46 6.35
CA LEU A 269 17.66 10.62 6.03
C LEU A 269 16.32 10.54 6.77
N SER A 270 15.92 11.67 7.33
CA SER A 270 14.65 11.81 8.03
C SER A 270 13.88 13.01 7.50
N LEU A 271 12.55 12.93 7.54
CA LEU A 271 11.67 14.01 7.09
C LEU A 271 11.84 15.24 8.00
N LEU A 272 12.16 16.39 7.41
CA LEU A 272 12.27 17.65 8.14
C LEU A 272 10.94 18.02 8.83
N HIS A 273 9.81 17.62 8.25
CA HIS A 273 8.48 17.86 8.83
C HIS A 273 8.28 17.20 10.21
N ALA A 274 9.09 16.20 10.57
CA ALA A 274 9.06 15.60 11.90
C ALA A 274 9.69 16.49 12.98
N LEU A 275 10.50 17.47 12.57
CA LEU A 275 11.28 18.37 13.43
C LEU A 275 10.55 19.69 13.64
N ASP A 276 10.21 19.99 14.90
CA ASP A 276 9.74 21.30 15.31
C ASP A 276 10.92 22.23 15.56
N CYS A 277 11.02 23.30 14.76
CA CYS A 277 12.09 24.29 14.88
C CYS A 277 11.89 25.27 16.05
N ASN A 278 10.75 25.22 16.76
CA ASN A 278 10.45 26.01 17.96
C ASN A 278 10.75 27.53 17.78
N LEU A 279 10.43 28.10 16.61
CA LEU A 279 10.80 29.47 16.23
C LEU A 279 10.27 30.56 17.20
N SER A 280 9.22 30.24 17.95
CA SER A 280 8.61 31.11 18.96
C SER A 280 9.38 31.18 20.29
N ASP A 281 10.25 30.22 20.58
CA ASP A 281 11.00 30.13 21.85
C ASP A 281 12.50 30.35 21.58
N PRO A 282 13.07 31.52 21.89
CA PRO A 282 14.46 31.85 21.56
C PRO A 282 15.50 30.89 22.15
N GLN A 283 15.17 30.18 23.24
CA GLN A 283 16.07 29.22 23.89
C GLN A 283 16.05 27.84 23.22
N LEU A 284 14.99 27.51 22.48
CA LEU A 284 14.84 26.23 21.78
C LEU A 284 14.80 26.39 20.26
N ALA A 285 14.81 27.62 19.74
CA ALA A 285 14.71 27.88 18.32
C ALA A 285 15.89 27.28 17.56
N ILE A 286 15.60 26.36 16.64
CA ILE A 286 16.56 25.87 15.66
C ILE A 286 16.73 26.96 14.61
N ARG A 287 17.91 27.55 14.56
CA ARG A 287 18.20 28.63 13.61
C ARG A 287 18.73 28.08 12.31
N ILE A 288 18.45 28.77 11.21
CA ILE A 288 19.05 28.43 9.91
C ILE A 288 20.51 28.89 9.92
N ASN A 289 21.42 27.99 9.54
CA ASN A 289 22.83 28.34 9.36
C ASN A 289 22.97 29.20 8.11
N PRO A 290 23.63 30.38 8.16
CA PRO A 290 23.98 31.11 6.95
C PRO A 290 24.95 30.32 6.06
N ARG A 291 25.68 29.35 6.62
CA ARG A 291 26.53 28.45 5.85
C ARG A 291 25.69 27.30 5.28
N PRO A 292 25.76 27.04 3.97
CA PRO A 292 25.00 25.96 3.38
C PRO A 292 25.57 24.59 3.80
N SER A 293 24.70 23.59 3.83
CA SER A 293 25.04 22.20 4.07
C SER A 293 26.08 21.70 3.06
N LEU A 294 26.99 20.86 3.54
CA LEU A 294 27.96 20.13 2.71
C LEU A 294 27.28 19.04 1.87
N TYR A 295 26.05 18.67 2.23
CA TYR A 295 25.27 17.62 1.57
C TYR A 295 24.16 18.25 0.71
N PRO A 296 23.65 17.52 -0.31
CA PRO A 296 22.48 17.94 -1.09
C PRO A 296 21.15 17.85 -0.31
N ALA A 297 21.22 17.76 1.02
CA ALA A 297 20.11 17.66 1.95
C ALA A 297 20.36 18.57 3.17
N ASN A 298 19.30 18.83 3.94
CA ASN A 298 19.40 19.59 5.18
C ASN A 298 20.28 18.84 6.19
N ALA A 299 21.23 19.56 6.81
CA ALA A 299 22.09 19.01 7.84
C ALA A 299 21.78 19.69 9.18
N LEU A 300 21.49 18.87 10.19
CA LEU A 300 21.33 19.33 11.56
C LEU A 300 22.70 19.30 12.25
N GLU A 301 23.09 20.43 12.83
CA GLU A 301 24.35 20.58 13.54
C GLU A 301 24.08 21.06 14.97
N ILE A 302 24.86 20.55 15.93
CA ILE A 302 24.79 20.96 17.33
C ILE A 302 26.17 21.46 17.72
N THR A 303 26.25 22.74 18.05
CA THR A 303 27.48 23.42 18.42
C THR A 303 27.41 23.80 19.89
N ARG A 304 28.51 23.63 20.63
CA ARG A 304 28.65 24.19 21.97
C ARG A 304 29.10 25.65 21.85
N LEU A 305 28.35 26.58 22.44
CA LEU A 305 28.85 27.92 22.68
C LEU A 305 29.76 27.86 23.91
N ALA A 306 31.06 28.05 23.69
CA ALA A 306 31.98 28.28 24.80
C ALA A 306 31.59 29.62 25.46
N SER A 307 31.11 29.55 26.70
CA SER A 307 30.88 30.75 27.50
C SER A 307 32.23 31.34 27.90
N GLU A 308 32.53 32.57 27.46
CA GLU A 308 33.78 33.30 27.80
C GLU A 308 33.90 33.68 29.28
N LYS A 309 32.89 33.39 30.11
CA LYS A 309 32.97 33.53 31.57
C LYS A 309 32.50 32.23 32.21
N GLY A 310 33.34 31.65 33.07
CA GLY A 310 33.22 30.34 33.72
C GLY A 310 31.97 30.12 34.57
N SER A 311 30.80 30.21 33.93
CA SER A 311 29.51 29.75 34.42
C SER A 311 29.21 28.40 33.78
N LEU A 312 28.81 27.45 34.62
CA LEU A 312 28.74 26.01 34.35
C LEU A 312 27.55 25.56 33.48
N ASP A 313 26.81 26.50 32.89
CA ASP A 313 25.73 26.21 31.95
C ASP A 313 26.23 26.42 30.50
N GLU A 314 26.81 25.37 29.93
CA GLU A 314 27.16 25.30 28.51
C GLU A 314 25.88 25.41 27.66
N ALA A 315 25.70 26.54 26.96
CA ALA A 315 24.58 26.69 26.03
C ALA A 315 24.82 25.87 24.76
N LEU A 316 23.92 24.92 24.47
CA LEU A 316 23.90 24.18 23.21
C LEU A 316 23.14 24.98 22.16
N GLN A 317 23.78 25.30 21.04
CA GLN A 317 23.14 25.90 19.89
C GLN A 317 22.84 24.83 18.85
N ILE A 318 21.58 24.73 18.44
CA ILE A 318 21.14 23.80 17.40
C ILE A 318 20.86 24.61 16.14
N VAL A 319 21.47 24.19 15.03
CA VAL A 319 21.42 24.93 13.78
C VAL A 319 21.09 23.99 12.63
N LEU A 320 20.26 24.44 11.70
CA LEU A 320 19.87 23.74 10.50
C LEU A 320 20.56 24.37 9.28
N SER A 321 21.47 23.63 8.63
CA SER A 321 22.15 24.06 7.42
C SER A 321 21.35 23.58 6.19
N LEU A 322 20.92 24.52 5.33
CA LEU A 322 20.17 24.22 4.09
C LEU A 322 21.11 23.86 2.93
N PRO A 323 20.73 23.00 1.98
CA PRO A 323 21.58 22.65 0.84
C PRO A 323 21.81 23.82 -0.11
N ARG A 324 22.99 23.86 -0.77
CA ARG A 324 23.34 24.90 -1.77
C ARG A 324 22.38 24.95 -2.96
N LYS A 325 21.85 23.80 -3.36
CA LYS A 325 20.84 23.65 -4.40
C LYS A 325 19.78 22.68 -3.89
N PRO A 326 18.47 23.00 -4.05
CA PRO A 326 17.42 22.05 -3.70
C PRO A 326 17.59 20.81 -4.58
N SER A 327 17.67 19.64 -3.96
CA SER A 327 17.64 18.39 -4.70
C SER A 327 16.19 17.98 -4.95
N LEU A 328 15.94 17.21 -6.01
CA LEU A 328 14.63 16.59 -6.29
C LEU A 328 14.12 15.73 -5.11
N TRP A 329 15.01 15.38 -4.18
CA TRP A 329 14.73 14.58 -2.99
C TRP A 329 14.34 15.41 -1.75
N CYS A 330 14.29 16.74 -1.86
CA CYS A 330 13.93 17.67 -0.79
C CYS A 330 12.50 18.24 -0.93
N ILE A 331 11.61 17.52 -1.64
CA ILE A 331 10.18 17.84 -1.76
C ILE A 331 9.43 17.30 -0.54
#